data_AF-A0A177BZD6-F1
#
_entry.id   AF-A0A177BZD6-F1
#
_cell.length_a   1.000
_cell.length_b   1.000
_cell.length_c   1.000
_cell.angle_alpha   90.00
_cell.angle_beta   90.00
_cell.angle_gamma   90.00
#
_symmetry.space_group_name_H-M   'P 1'
#
loop_
_entity.id
_entity.type
_entity.pdbx_description
1 polymer ?
#
loop_
_entity_poly.entity_id
_entity_poly.type
_entity_poly.pdbx_seq_one_letter_code
_entity_poly.pdbx_strand_id
1 'polypeptide(L)'
;MDGSLHVFRVRPRALPTPIAPESSGPAILEHSWTRRSHNKSRGGCEACRTRRKKCDERRPICSLCLQKHSACTYPNSPLCRRNPLDSFQSNVTYSLWPGQQTLPVLADEKACTKYDLVLLHHFVTISSQHFKSLGFDGILSSKAVELGKEHSSVLHAMLAVSACHLQGLGCKERPYRIAETLHCEFAIRGLQRAVVSFNGVKEADSVLTTSMLLNTYAYIHTAITEESSDDTLKRDAGRLDWGWLRLQIGITEMLVRTKPYHPQSIWLPMFLSSKQPLPFAEPCNDLDQQLAIFCGINPTSTAIDNPYVDLMEQLAPLVIRTHGPQYMRWYVEALGGIDLRFIDLLEKEDVPALMLFAHWAAMMSSIGAWGTSRRLKKICWRICQIMLPRIKASELYLLDVPAEAAGFSLNLRFEIEQDI
;
A
#
# COMPACT_ATOMS: atom_id res chain seq x y z
N MET A 1 -21.40 61.74 17.73
CA MET A 1 -21.25 60.84 18.87
C MET A 1 -20.10 59.89 18.57
N ASP A 2 -19.30 59.64 19.60
CA ASP A 2 -17.99 58.99 19.64
C ASP A 2 -17.72 57.79 18.72
N GLY A 3 -16.43 57.61 18.40
CA GLY A 3 -15.82 56.27 18.48
C GLY A 3 -14.96 55.78 17.32
N SER A 4 -13.82 56.45 17.06
CA SER A 4 -12.48 55.87 16.73
C SER A 4 -12.39 54.58 15.86
N LEU A 5 -12.06 54.67 14.56
CA LEU A 5 -10.74 54.78 13.89
C LEU A 5 -9.83 53.52 13.85
N HIS A 6 -9.90 52.84 12.71
CA HIS A 6 -8.82 52.43 11.79
C HIS A 6 -7.33 52.53 12.19
N VAL A 7 -6.65 51.37 12.22
CA VAL A 7 -5.74 50.85 11.16
C VAL A 7 -4.54 51.71 10.63
N PHE A 8 -3.38 51.04 10.59
CA PHE A 8 -2.19 51.13 9.70
C PHE A 8 -0.95 52.04 9.97
N ARG A 9 0.18 51.32 10.19
CA ARG A 9 1.53 51.36 9.56
C ARG A 9 2.45 52.62 9.55
N VAL A 10 3.65 52.35 10.12
CA VAL A 10 5.04 52.48 9.56
C VAL A 10 5.87 53.75 9.83
N ARG A 11 7.15 53.46 10.15
CA ARG A 11 8.30 54.29 10.59
C ARG A 11 8.82 55.27 9.53
N PRO A 12 9.63 56.28 9.92
CA PRO A 12 11.09 56.12 9.81
C PRO A 12 11.94 56.82 10.91
N ARG A 13 13.28 56.71 10.74
CA ARG A 13 14.44 56.88 11.64
C ARG A 13 15.02 58.31 11.63
N ALA A 14 15.54 58.81 12.76
CA ALA A 14 16.89 59.44 12.97
C ALA A 14 16.99 60.29 14.27
N LEU A 15 18.19 60.32 14.87
CA LEU A 15 18.70 61.11 16.02
C LEU A 15 18.77 62.64 15.72
N PRO A 16 18.96 63.60 16.68
CA PRO A 16 19.93 63.59 17.81
C PRO A 16 19.51 64.29 19.15
N THR A 17 20.41 64.17 20.15
CA THR A 17 20.58 64.86 21.48
C THR A 17 20.61 66.41 21.44
N PRO A 18 20.81 67.19 22.55
CA PRO A 18 20.77 66.99 24.03
C PRO A 18 19.98 68.13 24.77
N ILE A 19 20.03 68.20 26.11
CA ILE A 19 20.26 69.41 26.97
C ILE A 19 19.70 69.17 28.40
N ALA A 20 20.56 69.29 29.41
CA ALA A 20 20.23 69.53 30.83
C ALA A 20 20.22 71.06 31.08
N PRO A 21 19.66 71.62 32.18
CA PRO A 21 20.41 71.64 33.45
C PRO A 21 19.56 71.76 34.75
N GLU A 22 20.26 71.60 35.90
CA GLU A 22 20.18 72.40 37.16
C GLU A 22 18.86 72.48 37.97
N SER A 23 18.82 72.51 39.31
CA SER A 23 19.83 72.61 40.36
C SER A 23 19.24 72.36 41.77
N SER A 24 20.15 72.12 42.72
CA SER A 24 20.20 72.64 44.12
C SER A 24 19.17 72.26 45.20
N GLY A 25 19.66 71.67 46.29
CA GLY A 25 19.19 71.91 47.66
C GLY A 25 19.53 70.78 48.68
N PRO A 26 20.00 71.05 49.91
CA PRO A 26 21.03 70.23 50.56
C PRO A 26 20.66 69.48 51.86
N ALA A 27 21.39 68.38 52.07
CA ALA A 27 22.00 67.75 53.27
C ALA A 27 21.33 67.79 54.67
N ILE A 28 21.04 66.59 55.19
CA ILE A 28 21.22 66.22 56.61
C ILE A 28 22.01 64.89 56.66
N LEU A 29 23.12 64.89 57.40
CA LEU A 29 24.03 63.77 57.62
C LEU A 29 23.59 62.96 58.85
N GLU A 30 23.19 61.71 58.66
CA GLU A 30 23.24 60.68 59.70
C GLU A 30 23.87 59.40 59.15
N HIS A 31 25.01 59.06 59.75
CA HIS A 31 25.79 57.82 59.67
C HIS A 31 25.20 56.67 58.84
N SER A 32 25.46 56.70 57.52
CA SER A 32 25.34 55.51 56.71
C SER A 32 26.49 54.57 57.08
N TRP A 33 26.15 53.42 57.68
CA TRP A 33 27.01 52.25 57.64
C TRP A 33 27.41 52.03 56.18
N THR A 34 28.66 52.34 55.84
CA THR A 34 29.20 52.01 54.53
C THR A 34 29.11 50.50 54.40
N ARG A 35 28.16 50.01 53.59
CA ARG A 35 28.23 48.65 53.08
C ARG A 35 29.60 48.53 52.44
N ARG A 36 30.48 47.76 53.09
CA ARG A 36 31.76 47.35 52.51
C ARG A 36 31.50 46.99 51.05
N SER A 37 32.26 47.58 50.15
CA SER A 37 32.17 47.26 48.73
C SER A 37 32.25 45.75 48.56
N HIS A 38 31.12 45.13 48.24
CA HIS A 38 31.09 43.70 48.00
C HIS A 38 31.76 43.47 46.65
N ASN A 39 32.99 42.97 46.70
CA ASN A 39 33.68 42.45 45.52
C ASN A 39 32.82 41.30 44.97
N LYS A 40 32.02 41.60 43.94
CA LYS A 40 31.24 40.61 43.20
C LYS A 40 32.24 39.65 42.58
N SER A 41 32.14 38.37 42.93
CA SER A 41 32.94 37.30 42.30
C SER A 41 32.64 37.31 40.80
N ARG A 42 33.52 37.93 40.00
CA ARG A 42 33.33 38.05 38.55
C ARG A 42 33.36 36.68 37.88
N GLY A 43 34.01 35.69 38.50
CA GLY A 43 34.11 34.31 38.01
C GLY A 43 33.27 33.27 38.76
N GLY A 44 32.33 33.68 39.64
CA GLY A 44 31.56 32.72 40.45
C GLY A 44 30.71 31.73 39.65
N CYS A 45 30.55 30.50 40.15
CA CYS A 45 29.75 29.45 39.49
C CYS A 45 28.27 29.79 39.41
N GLU A 46 27.56 29.15 38.49
CA GLU A 46 26.13 29.39 38.24
C GLU A 46 25.27 29.12 39.47
N ALA A 47 25.49 28.03 40.20
CA ALA A 47 24.73 27.71 41.39
C ALA A 47 24.88 28.78 42.50
N CYS A 48 26.08 29.33 42.70
CA CYS A 48 26.30 30.41 43.66
C CYS A 48 25.71 31.74 43.18
N ARG A 49 25.75 32.03 41.87
CA ARG A 49 25.10 33.20 41.27
C ARG A 49 23.58 33.14 41.44
N THR A 50 22.96 32.01 41.11
CA THR A 50 21.50 31.79 41.27
C THR A 50 21.09 31.93 42.73
N ARG A 51 21.89 31.39 43.66
CA ARG A 51 21.64 31.49 45.11
C ARG A 51 22.02 32.85 45.72
N ARG A 52 22.57 33.78 44.93
CA ARG A 52 23.07 35.09 45.38
C ARG A 52 24.03 34.99 46.57
N LYS A 53 24.87 33.95 46.60
CA LYS A 53 25.92 33.74 47.63
C LYS A 53 27.30 33.93 47.00
N LYS A 54 28.27 34.42 47.78
CA LYS A 54 29.65 34.64 47.31
C LYS A 54 30.31 33.28 47.00
N CYS A 55 30.78 33.11 45.77
CA CYS A 55 31.55 31.94 45.36
C CYS A 55 33.03 32.14 45.73
N ASP A 56 33.68 31.09 46.21
CA ASP A 56 35.12 31.04 46.46
C ASP A 56 35.94 30.68 45.21
N GLU A 57 35.29 30.52 44.05
CA GLU A 57 35.88 30.30 42.71
C GLU A 57 36.82 29.08 42.59
N ARG A 58 36.85 28.19 43.59
CA ARG A 58 37.61 26.93 43.55
C ARG A 58 37.07 26.01 42.45
N ARG A 59 37.99 25.42 41.69
CA ARG A 59 37.71 24.43 40.64
C ARG A 59 38.23 23.06 41.10
N PRO A 60 37.56 21.94 40.78
CA PRO A 60 36.38 21.82 39.92
C PRO A 60 35.05 22.18 40.60
N ILE A 61 34.97 22.17 41.93
CA ILE A 61 33.75 22.45 42.72
C ILE A 61 34.07 23.48 43.80
N CYS A 62 33.23 24.50 43.94
CA CYS A 62 33.36 25.53 44.96
C CYS A 62 32.96 24.99 46.35
N SER A 63 33.54 25.50 47.43
CA SER A 63 33.35 24.92 48.77
C SER A 63 31.87 24.92 49.22
N LEU A 64 31.11 25.94 48.82
CA LEU A 64 29.67 26.05 49.08
C LEU A 64 28.84 25.01 48.32
N CYS A 65 29.20 24.69 47.09
CA CYS A 65 28.51 23.67 46.31
C CYS A 65 28.89 22.26 46.76
N LEU A 66 30.14 22.08 47.22
CA LEU A 66 30.60 20.83 47.82
C LEU A 66 29.82 20.51 49.10
N GLN A 67 29.71 21.46 50.03
CA GLN A 67 28.95 21.26 51.28
C GLN A 67 27.46 21.01 51.05
N LYS A 68 26.88 21.62 50.01
CA LYS A 68 25.45 21.47 49.69
C LYS A 68 25.15 20.35 48.69
N HIS A 69 26.17 19.57 48.28
CA HIS A 69 26.05 18.52 47.26
C HIS A 69 25.28 18.99 46.02
N SER A 70 25.52 20.23 45.57
CA SER A 70 24.81 20.82 44.44
C SER A 70 25.69 20.97 43.21
N ALA A 71 25.11 20.82 42.01
CA ALA A 71 25.83 20.96 40.74
C ALA A 71 26.56 22.31 40.63
N CYS A 72 27.88 22.27 40.49
CA CYS A 72 28.75 23.46 40.45
C CYS A 72 29.28 23.67 39.04
N THR A 73 28.63 24.54 38.27
CA THR A 73 28.98 24.79 36.85
C THR A 73 29.62 26.16 36.69
N TYR A 74 30.77 26.23 36.00
CA TYR A 74 31.43 27.49 35.63
C TYR A 74 31.33 27.70 34.12
N PRO A 75 30.99 28.91 33.64
CA PRO A 75 30.72 29.16 32.23
C PRO A 75 31.94 29.03 31.30
N ASN A 76 33.18 28.96 31.83
CA ASN A 76 34.43 28.86 31.06
C ASN A 76 35.36 27.74 31.59
N SER A 77 34.88 26.51 31.72
CA SER A 77 35.74 25.33 31.92
C SER A 77 35.88 24.56 30.61
N PRO A 78 37.09 24.43 30.02
CA PRO A 78 37.29 23.67 28.78
C PRO A 78 37.13 22.15 28.97
N LEU A 79 36.89 21.68 30.20
CA LEU A 79 36.83 20.26 30.55
C LEU A 79 35.41 19.71 30.71
N CYS A 80 34.39 20.46 30.29
CA CYS A 80 33.01 19.95 30.15
C CYS A 80 32.41 20.35 28.80
N ARG A 81 33.00 19.89 27.69
CA ARG A 81 32.20 19.36 26.58
C ARG A 81 32.10 17.85 26.73
N ARG A 82 31.46 17.39 27.80
CA ARG A 82 30.86 16.06 27.79
C ARG A 82 29.48 16.25 27.22
N ASN A 83 29.30 15.86 25.96
CA ASN A 83 27.98 15.55 25.46
C ASN A 83 27.33 14.57 26.46
N PRO A 84 26.02 14.65 26.72
CA PRO A 84 25.30 13.70 27.56
C PRO A 84 25.14 12.31 26.91
N LEU A 85 26.21 11.81 26.28
CA LEU A 85 26.26 10.58 25.49
C LEU A 85 27.22 9.52 26.05
N ASP A 86 27.88 9.71 27.19
CA ASP A 86 28.97 8.78 27.57
C ASP A 86 29.12 8.48 29.08
N SER A 87 28.03 8.51 29.86
CA SER A 87 28.11 8.13 31.29
C SER A 87 26.81 7.51 31.84
N PHE A 88 26.21 6.59 31.07
CA PHE A 88 25.36 5.52 31.59
C PHE A 88 26.00 4.16 31.32
N GLN A 89 27.25 3.98 31.77
CA GLN A 89 27.81 2.64 32.02
C GLN A 89 27.47 2.24 33.46
N SER A 90 26.19 2.01 33.69
CA SER A 90 25.69 1.23 34.82
C SER A 90 24.49 0.43 34.33
N ASN A 91 24.80 -0.76 33.80
CA ASN A 91 23.96 -1.95 33.71
C ASN A 91 22.45 -1.75 33.62
N VAL A 92 21.98 -1.12 32.53
CA VAL A 92 20.65 -1.43 32.02
C VAL A 92 20.74 -1.64 30.52
N THR A 93 20.82 -2.90 30.11
CA THR A 93 20.53 -3.36 28.76
C THR A 93 19.04 -3.14 28.51
N TYR A 94 18.65 -1.90 28.22
CA TYR A 94 17.46 -1.68 27.42
C TYR A 94 17.82 -2.02 25.98
N SER A 95 17.27 -3.12 25.48
CA SER A 95 17.22 -3.44 24.06
C SER A 95 16.45 -2.32 23.36
N LEU A 96 17.15 -1.23 23.04
CA LEU A 96 16.60 -0.15 22.23
C LEU A 96 16.27 -0.72 20.87
N TRP A 97 15.06 -0.39 20.45
CA TRP A 97 14.46 -0.97 19.29
C TRP A 97 15.36 -0.73 18.06
N PRO A 98 15.63 -1.78 17.28
CA PRO A 98 15.10 -3.11 17.48
C PRO A 98 16.19 -4.11 17.84
N GLY A 99 16.03 -4.69 19.04
CA GLY A 99 16.61 -5.99 19.35
C GLY A 99 16.13 -7.08 18.39
N GLN A 100 16.39 -8.33 18.75
CA GLN A 100 16.15 -9.55 17.95
C GLN A 100 14.69 -9.79 17.46
N GLN A 101 13.77 -8.84 17.65
CA GLN A 101 12.37 -8.89 17.24
C GLN A 101 11.99 -7.79 16.22
N THR A 102 12.96 -7.15 15.56
CA THR A 102 12.62 -6.29 14.43
C THR A 102 12.01 -7.09 13.29
N LEU A 103 11.01 -6.51 12.62
CA LEU A 103 10.69 -6.95 11.27
C LEU A 103 11.91 -6.71 10.36
N PRO A 104 12.34 -7.69 9.55
CA PRO A 104 13.54 -7.55 8.69
C PRO A 104 13.51 -6.31 7.80
N VAL A 105 12.33 -5.92 7.30
CA VAL A 105 12.13 -4.73 6.47
C VAL A 105 12.46 -3.43 7.21
N LEU A 106 12.19 -3.37 8.51
CA LEU A 106 12.47 -2.18 9.33
C LEU A 106 13.92 -2.13 9.83
N ALA A 107 14.65 -3.25 9.75
CA ALA A 107 16.05 -3.34 10.15
C ALA A 107 17.02 -2.99 9.01
N ASP A 108 16.58 -3.07 7.75
CA ASP A 108 17.39 -2.70 6.58
C ASP A 108 17.14 -1.24 6.20
N GLU A 109 18.09 -0.35 6.53
CA GLU A 109 18.02 1.08 6.19
C GLU A 109 17.84 1.34 4.68
N LYS A 110 18.24 0.41 3.81
CA LYS A 110 18.11 0.54 2.35
C LYS A 110 16.77 0.03 1.83
N ALA A 111 16.01 -0.71 2.64
CA ALA A 111 14.75 -1.33 2.25
C ALA A 111 13.55 -0.84 3.09
N CYS A 112 13.78 0.14 3.97
CA CYS A 112 12.79 0.72 4.88
C CYS A 112 12.35 2.11 4.41
N THR A 113 11.06 2.44 4.60
CA THR A 113 10.56 3.82 4.46
C THR A 113 9.87 4.29 5.73
N LYS A 114 9.73 5.62 5.88
CA LYS A 114 8.98 6.21 7.01
C LYS A 114 7.49 5.81 7.03
N TYR A 115 6.98 5.18 5.98
CA TYR A 115 5.58 4.78 5.86
C TYR A 115 5.34 3.32 6.26
N ASP A 116 6.37 2.51 6.46
CA ASP A 116 6.25 1.04 6.53
C ASP A 116 5.32 0.56 7.65
N LEU A 117 5.38 1.19 8.83
CA LEU A 117 4.46 0.86 9.93
C LEU A 117 3.01 1.20 9.60
N VAL A 118 2.78 2.34 8.93
CA VAL A 118 1.43 2.75 8.49
C VAL A 118 0.92 1.80 7.41
N LEU A 119 1.77 1.42 6.46
CA LEU A 119 1.46 0.48 5.38
C LEU A 119 1.18 -0.93 5.91
N LEU A 120 1.95 -1.40 6.89
CA LEU A 120 1.72 -2.69 7.54
C LEU A 120 0.42 -2.69 8.33
N HIS A 121 0.17 -1.62 9.11
CA HIS A 121 -1.11 -1.46 9.82
C HIS A 121 -2.28 -1.44 8.83
N HIS A 122 -2.18 -0.68 7.74
CA HIS A 122 -3.18 -0.64 6.67
C HIS A 122 -3.37 -2.02 6.02
N PHE A 123 -2.30 -2.81 5.89
CA PHE A 123 -2.40 -4.16 5.36
C PHE A 123 -3.26 -5.05 6.26
N VAL A 124 -2.89 -5.14 7.54
CA VAL A 124 -3.52 -6.03 8.53
C VAL A 124 -4.97 -5.64 8.82
N THR A 125 -5.27 -4.34 8.81
CA THR A 125 -6.61 -3.83 9.19
C THR A 125 -7.54 -3.72 8.00
N ILE A 126 -7.05 -3.31 6.83
CA ILE A 126 -7.89 -2.96 5.67
C ILE A 126 -7.56 -3.86 4.47
N SER A 127 -6.33 -3.85 3.96
CA SER A 127 -6.05 -4.50 2.66
C SER A 127 -6.22 -6.02 2.70
N SER A 128 -5.92 -6.68 3.82
CA SER A 128 -6.12 -8.12 3.99
C SER A 128 -7.59 -8.53 4.02
N GLN A 129 -8.51 -7.61 4.34
CA GLN A 129 -9.94 -7.90 4.41
C GLN A 129 -10.53 -8.24 3.04
N HIS A 130 -9.88 -7.79 1.96
CA HIS A 130 -10.30 -8.10 0.60
C HIS A 130 -9.99 -9.52 0.15
N PHE A 131 -9.15 -10.23 0.90
CA PHE A 131 -8.84 -11.64 0.66
C PHE A 131 -9.70 -12.57 1.51
N LYS A 132 -10.68 -12.03 2.23
CA LYS A 132 -11.66 -12.83 2.94
C LYS A 132 -12.49 -13.60 1.92
N SER A 133 -12.42 -14.91 2.00
CA SER A 133 -13.17 -15.85 1.20
C SER A 133 -13.55 -17.02 2.08
N LEU A 134 -14.63 -17.70 1.71
CA LEU A 134 -15.18 -18.82 2.46
C LEU A 134 -14.09 -19.87 2.75
N GLY A 135 -13.63 -19.90 4.00
CA GLY A 135 -12.80 -20.96 4.56
C GLY A 135 -11.34 -20.60 4.91
N PHE A 136 -10.85 -19.38 4.65
CA PHE A 136 -9.45 -19.04 4.98
C PHE A 136 -9.22 -17.60 5.49
N ASP A 137 -10.23 -17.04 6.16
CA ASP A 137 -10.19 -15.70 6.72
C ASP A 137 -9.03 -15.49 7.69
N GLY A 138 -8.36 -14.34 7.54
CA GLY A 138 -7.34 -13.89 8.49
C GLY A 138 -5.95 -14.52 8.34
N ILE A 139 -5.73 -15.44 7.39
CA ILE A 139 -4.39 -15.98 7.10
C ILE A 139 -3.41 -14.84 6.78
N LEU A 140 -3.78 -13.94 5.87
CA LEU A 140 -2.92 -12.83 5.46
C LEU A 140 -2.65 -11.83 6.59
N SER A 141 -3.65 -11.54 7.43
CA SER A 141 -3.50 -10.59 8.55
C SER A 141 -2.80 -11.17 9.77
N SER A 142 -2.59 -12.48 9.83
CA SER A 142 -1.96 -13.16 10.97
C SER A 142 -0.79 -14.05 10.55
N LYS A 143 -1.06 -15.23 9.98
CA LYS A 143 -0.06 -16.24 9.62
C LYS A 143 0.97 -15.72 8.62
N ALA A 144 0.54 -14.97 7.61
CA ALA A 144 1.47 -14.41 6.63
C ALA A 144 2.34 -13.29 7.21
N VAL A 145 1.85 -12.54 8.21
CA VAL A 145 2.66 -11.53 8.92
C VAL A 145 3.74 -12.21 9.75
N GLU A 146 3.40 -13.30 10.44
CA GLU A 146 4.37 -14.13 11.16
C GLU A 146 5.41 -14.72 10.19
N LEU A 147 4.97 -15.26 9.05
CA LEU A 147 5.85 -15.74 7.99
C LEU A 147 6.79 -14.63 7.48
N GLY A 148 6.27 -13.41 7.35
CA GLY A 148 7.02 -12.23 6.94
C GLY A 148 8.17 -11.85 7.87
N LYS A 149 8.12 -12.24 9.16
CA LYS A 149 9.25 -12.05 10.10
C LYS A 149 10.48 -12.87 9.69
N GLU A 150 10.27 -14.00 9.04
CA GLU A 150 11.36 -14.89 8.57
C GLU A 150 11.67 -14.66 7.08
N HIS A 151 10.66 -14.31 6.29
CA HIS A 151 10.77 -14.12 4.84
C HIS A 151 10.39 -12.69 4.42
N SER A 152 11.39 -11.81 4.31
CA SER A 152 11.17 -10.37 4.05
C SER A 152 10.43 -10.06 2.74
N SER A 153 10.48 -10.96 1.74
CA SER A 153 9.74 -10.82 0.48
C SER A 153 8.24 -10.74 0.70
N VAL A 154 7.72 -11.43 1.72
CA VAL A 154 6.30 -11.40 2.09
C VAL A 154 5.93 -10.01 2.63
N LEU A 155 6.71 -9.47 3.56
CA LEU A 155 6.47 -8.13 4.10
C LEU A 155 6.57 -7.07 3.01
N HIS A 156 7.59 -7.11 2.16
CA HIS A 156 7.71 -6.19 1.04
C HIS A 156 6.48 -6.24 0.12
N ALA A 157 5.97 -7.43 -0.20
CA ALA A 157 4.77 -7.55 -1.02
C ALA A 157 3.53 -6.96 -0.31
N MET A 158 3.37 -7.18 1.00
CA MET A 158 2.29 -6.58 1.79
C MET A 158 2.33 -5.05 1.77
N LEU A 159 3.52 -4.46 1.95
CA LEU A 159 3.71 -3.02 1.95
C LEU A 159 3.47 -2.41 0.57
N ALA A 160 3.90 -3.09 -0.50
CA ALA A 160 3.63 -2.69 -1.88
C ALA A 160 2.13 -2.67 -2.18
N VAL A 161 1.39 -3.72 -1.79
CA VAL A 161 -0.08 -3.79 -1.92
C VAL A 161 -0.74 -2.65 -1.16
N SER A 162 -0.35 -2.41 0.11
CA SER A 162 -0.91 -1.30 0.91
C SER A 162 -0.63 0.07 0.31
N ALA A 163 0.59 0.31 -0.16
CA ALA A 163 0.99 1.58 -0.75
C ALA A 163 0.22 1.84 -2.06
N CYS A 164 0.05 0.80 -2.87
CA CYS A 164 -0.75 0.85 -4.08
C CYS A 164 -2.23 1.13 -3.75
N HIS A 165 -2.78 0.40 -2.78
CA HIS A 165 -4.15 0.57 -2.33
C HIS A 165 -4.45 2.00 -1.86
N LEU A 166 -3.62 2.55 -0.96
CA LEU A 166 -3.80 3.90 -0.45
C LEU A 166 -3.72 4.96 -1.56
N GLN A 167 -2.90 4.74 -2.59
CA GLN A 167 -2.84 5.64 -3.74
C GLN A 167 -4.11 5.56 -4.60
N GLY A 168 -4.71 4.38 -4.72
CA GLY A 168 -5.99 4.17 -5.41
C GLY A 168 -7.19 4.84 -4.73
N LEU A 169 -7.09 5.17 -3.44
CA LEU A 169 -8.13 5.91 -2.71
C LEU A 169 -8.17 7.42 -3.00
N GLY A 170 -7.41 7.91 -3.99
CA GLY A 170 -7.53 9.28 -4.48
C GLY A 170 -6.63 10.31 -3.78
N CYS A 171 -5.54 9.88 -3.14
CA CYS A 171 -4.54 10.81 -2.60
C CYS A 171 -3.84 11.58 -3.74
N LYS A 172 -4.25 12.84 -3.98
CA LYS A 172 -3.71 13.71 -5.05
C LYS A 172 -2.18 13.78 -5.09
N GLU A 173 -1.54 13.80 -3.92
CA GLU A 173 -0.09 13.93 -3.78
C GLU A 173 0.68 12.60 -3.95
N ARG A 174 -0.03 11.46 -4.06
CA ARG A 174 0.54 10.11 -4.15
C ARG A 174 1.74 9.87 -3.22
N PRO A 175 1.61 10.11 -1.90
CA PRO A 175 2.74 10.15 -0.97
C PRO A 175 3.46 8.80 -0.82
N TYR A 176 2.81 7.70 -1.21
CA TYR A 176 3.32 6.34 -1.06
C TYR A 176 4.03 5.80 -2.31
N ARG A 177 4.15 6.57 -3.41
CA ARG A 177 4.69 6.09 -4.69
C ARG A 177 6.12 5.51 -4.59
N ILE A 178 6.96 6.16 -3.78
CA ILE A 178 8.35 5.69 -3.56
C ILE A 178 8.33 4.38 -2.78
N ALA A 179 7.55 4.30 -1.69
CA ALA A 179 7.44 3.08 -0.88
C ALA A 179 6.84 1.92 -1.68
N GLU A 180 5.83 2.19 -2.51
CA GLU A 180 5.24 1.24 -3.44
C GLU A 180 6.30 0.63 -4.36
N THR A 181 7.03 1.48 -5.10
CA THR A 181 8.01 1.04 -6.09
C THR A 181 9.15 0.26 -5.42
N LEU A 182 9.67 0.79 -4.30
CA LEU A 182 10.75 0.19 -3.53
C LEU A 182 10.38 -1.21 -3.05
N HIS A 183 9.26 -1.34 -2.34
CA HIS A 183 8.87 -2.63 -1.78
C HIS A 183 8.42 -3.61 -2.87
N CYS A 184 7.83 -3.14 -3.98
CA CYS A 184 7.56 -4.00 -5.13
C CYS A 184 8.85 -4.61 -5.69
N GLU A 185 9.89 -3.80 -5.89
CA GLU A 185 11.20 -4.25 -6.39
C GLU A 185 11.84 -5.29 -5.45
N PHE A 186 11.83 -5.04 -4.14
CA PHE A 186 12.36 -5.99 -3.15
C PHE A 186 11.53 -7.28 -3.06
N ALA A 187 10.20 -7.20 -3.16
CA ALA A 187 9.33 -8.36 -3.19
C ALA A 187 9.61 -9.24 -4.41
N ILE A 188 9.74 -8.65 -5.60
CA ILE A 188 10.08 -9.36 -6.85
C ILE A 188 11.45 -10.02 -6.74
N ARG A 189 12.48 -9.29 -6.29
CA ARG A 189 13.83 -9.84 -6.11
C ARG A 189 13.89 -10.96 -5.08
N GLY A 190 13.11 -10.83 -4.01
CA GLY A 190 12.99 -11.86 -2.97
C GLY A 190 12.32 -13.11 -3.51
N LEU A 191 11.21 -12.94 -4.25
CA LEU A 191 10.51 -14.05 -4.91
C LEU A 191 11.42 -14.76 -5.91
N GLN A 192 12.10 -14.01 -6.80
CA GLN A 192 13.04 -14.59 -7.78
C GLN A 192 14.09 -15.47 -7.12
N ARG A 193 14.65 -15.06 -5.97
CA ARG A 193 15.60 -15.86 -5.20
C ARG A 193 14.95 -17.10 -4.59
N ALA A 194 13.78 -16.96 -3.97
CA ALA A 194 13.08 -18.06 -3.31
C ALA A 194 12.57 -19.12 -4.30
N VAL A 195 12.20 -18.73 -5.53
CA VAL A 195 11.69 -19.62 -6.58
C VAL A 195 12.79 -20.53 -7.15
N VAL A 196 14.07 -20.17 -7.03
CA VAL A 196 15.18 -21.03 -7.50
C VAL A 196 15.24 -22.33 -6.70
N SER A 197 15.04 -22.26 -5.38
CA SER A 197 15.13 -23.41 -4.48
C SER A 197 14.36 -23.14 -3.19
N PHE A 198 13.40 -24.01 -2.87
CA PHE A 198 12.74 -24.08 -1.57
C PHE A 198 12.66 -25.54 -1.14
N ASN A 199 13.05 -25.83 0.10
CA ASN A 199 13.15 -27.20 0.62
C ASN A 199 12.29 -27.43 1.87
N GLY A 200 11.39 -26.50 2.19
CA GLY A 200 10.59 -26.54 3.40
C GLY A 200 9.23 -25.87 3.22
N VAL A 201 8.35 -26.13 4.18
CA VAL A 201 6.96 -25.65 4.19
C VAL A 201 6.93 -24.12 4.27
N LYS A 202 7.76 -23.50 5.10
CA LYS A 202 7.80 -22.04 5.25
C LYS A 202 8.32 -21.35 4.00
N GLU A 203 9.36 -21.90 3.36
CA GLU A 203 9.87 -21.37 2.09
C GLU A 203 8.82 -21.48 0.99
N ALA A 204 8.14 -22.63 0.87
CA ALA A 204 7.03 -22.82 -0.07
C ALA A 204 5.87 -21.84 0.20
N ASP A 205 5.49 -21.68 1.46
CA ASP A 205 4.46 -20.72 1.88
C ASP A 205 4.89 -19.28 1.56
N SER A 206 6.17 -18.95 1.71
CA SER A 206 6.69 -17.60 1.40
C SER A 206 6.60 -17.30 -0.08
N VAL A 207 6.95 -18.28 -0.92
CA VAL A 207 6.84 -18.19 -2.38
C VAL A 207 5.38 -17.98 -2.79
N LEU A 208 4.48 -18.85 -2.33
CA LEU A 208 3.04 -18.73 -2.64
C LEU A 208 2.46 -17.40 -2.15
N THR A 209 2.74 -17.02 -0.91
CA THR A 209 2.21 -15.78 -0.32
C THR A 209 2.71 -14.56 -1.06
N THR A 210 4.02 -14.48 -1.35
CA THR A 210 4.59 -13.36 -2.11
C THR A 210 4.02 -13.33 -3.53
N SER A 211 3.85 -14.47 -4.21
CA SER A 211 3.23 -14.54 -5.54
C SER A 211 1.77 -14.08 -5.54
N MET A 212 0.96 -14.48 -4.56
CA MET A 212 -0.44 -14.03 -4.43
C MET A 212 -0.53 -12.52 -4.23
N LEU A 213 0.32 -11.97 -3.36
CA LEU A 213 0.35 -10.53 -3.08
C LEU A 213 0.85 -9.73 -4.28
N LEU A 214 1.85 -10.21 -5.02
CA LEU A 214 2.33 -9.54 -6.23
C LEU A 214 1.30 -9.59 -7.37
N ASN A 215 0.53 -10.67 -7.50
CA ASN A 215 -0.60 -10.72 -8.44
C ASN A 215 -1.68 -9.69 -8.08
N THR A 216 -1.99 -9.57 -6.79
CA THR A 216 -2.92 -8.54 -6.31
C THR A 216 -2.38 -7.14 -6.59
N TYR A 217 -1.10 -6.91 -6.30
CA TYR A 217 -0.42 -5.65 -6.58
C TYR A 217 -0.52 -5.28 -8.07
N ALA A 218 -0.16 -6.21 -8.96
CA ALA A 218 -0.22 -5.97 -10.41
C ALA A 218 -1.64 -5.62 -10.86
N TYR A 219 -2.63 -6.34 -10.36
CA TYR A 219 -4.03 -6.06 -10.63
C TYR A 219 -4.44 -4.64 -10.24
N ILE A 220 -4.06 -4.17 -9.04
CA ILE A 220 -4.38 -2.83 -8.53
C ILE A 220 -3.61 -1.76 -9.29
N HIS A 221 -2.31 -1.97 -9.51
CA HIS A 221 -1.43 -1.00 -10.14
C HIS A 221 -1.88 -0.66 -11.57
N THR A 222 -2.29 -1.67 -12.35
CA THR A 222 -2.83 -1.45 -13.69
C THR A 222 -4.13 -0.63 -13.64
N ALA A 223 -5.02 -0.91 -12.68
CA ALA A 223 -6.27 -0.16 -12.49
C ALA A 223 -6.02 1.35 -12.25
N ILE A 224 -5.04 1.67 -11.39
CA ILE A 224 -4.69 3.05 -11.05
C ILE A 224 -4.01 3.75 -12.23
N THR A 225 -3.15 3.04 -12.95
CA THR A 225 -2.43 3.60 -14.10
C THR A 225 -3.40 4.00 -15.21
N GLU A 226 -4.37 3.13 -15.54
CA GLU A 226 -5.47 3.39 -16.48
C GLU A 226 -6.38 4.57 -16.07
N GLU A 227 -6.47 4.89 -14.78
CA GLU A 227 -7.25 6.05 -14.29
C GLU A 227 -6.48 7.37 -14.35
N SER A 228 -5.15 7.30 -14.43
CA SER A 228 -4.28 8.46 -14.34
C SER A 228 -3.62 8.90 -15.64
N SER A 229 -3.79 8.11 -16.69
CA SER A 229 -3.43 8.54 -18.04
C SER A 229 -4.27 9.75 -18.41
N ASP A 230 -3.66 10.93 -18.30
CA ASP A 230 -4.14 12.17 -18.86
C ASP A 230 -4.30 12.00 -20.39
N ASP A 231 -5.35 12.59 -20.93
CA ASP A 231 -5.96 12.31 -22.24
C ASP A 231 -5.10 12.74 -23.45
N THR A 232 -3.79 12.96 -23.24
CA THR A 232 -2.84 13.63 -24.14
C THR A 232 -1.79 12.69 -24.77
N LEU A 233 -1.56 11.47 -24.25
CA LEU A 233 -0.64 10.48 -24.85
C LEU A 233 -1.42 9.37 -25.60
N LYS A 234 -2.27 9.81 -26.54
CA LYS A 234 -3.18 9.00 -27.37
C LYS A 234 -2.50 8.23 -28.51
N ARG A 235 -1.38 7.54 -28.26
CA ARG A 235 -0.78 6.64 -29.28
C ARG A 235 -1.08 5.16 -29.02
N ASP A 236 -1.19 4.75 -27.75
CA ASP A 236 -1.51 3.36 -27.36
C ASP A 236 -2.83 3.23 -26.57
N ALA A 237 -3.56 4.33 -26.36
CA ALA A 237 -4.79 4.43 -25.54
C ALA A 237 -5.98 3.55 -26.00
N GLY A 238 -5.81 2.75 -27.06
CA GLY A 238 -6.83 1.87 -27.61
C GLY A 238 -6.70 0.40 -27.23
N ARG A 239 -5.53 -0.09 -26.81
CA ARG A 239 -5.29 -1.51 -26.55
C ARG A 239 -5.44 -1.85 -25.08
N LEU A 240 -6.07 -3.00 -24.81
CA LEU A 240 -6.17 -3.57 -23.46
C LEU A 240 -4.81 -4.12 -23.04
N ASP A 241 -4.36 -3.77 -21.83
CA ASP A 241 -3.15 -4.34 -21.23
C ASP A 241 -3.48 -5.68 -20.55
N TRP A 242 -2.94 -6.76 -21.10
CA TRP A 242 -3.07 -8.13 -20.61
C TRP A 242 -1.87 -8.59 -19.76
N GLY A 243 -0.88 -7.72 -19.52
CA GLY A 243 0.35 -8.08 -18.81
C GLY A 243 0.11 -8.60 -17.38
N TRP A 244 -0.94 -8.12 -16.72
CA TRP A 244 -1.33 -8.60 -15.39
C TRP A 244 -1.85 -10.06 -15.41
N LEU A 245 -2.45 -10.54 -16.51
CA LEU A 245 -2.84 -11.96 -16.65
C LEU A 245 -1.62 -12.86 -16.79
N ARG A 246 -0.54 -12.38 -17.45
CA ARG A 246 0.71 -13.15 -17.57
C ARG A 246 1.33 -13.43 -16.19
N LEU A 247 1.21 -12.49 -15.25
CA LEU A 247 1.64 -12.70 -13.86
C LEU A 247 0.78 -13.75 -13.14
N GLN A 248 -0.53 -13.79 -13.44
CA GLN A 248 -1.45 -14.76 -12.86
C GLN A 248 -1.06 -16.19 -13.25
N ILE A 249 -0.67 -16.44 -14.50
CA ILE A 249 -0.21 -17.78 -14.94
C ILE A 249 0.99 -18.28 -14.14
N GLY A 250 1.89 -17.37 -13.73
CA GLY A 250 3.03 -17.71 -12.89
C GLY A 250 2.63 -18.36 -11.55
N ILE A 251 1.43 -18.08 -11.04
CA ILE A 251 0.94 -18.68 -9.80
C ILE A 251 0.61 -20.16 -9.96
N THR A 252 0.11 -20.57 -11.12
CA THR A 252 -0.27 -21.96 -11.41
C THR A 252 0.95 -22.86 -11.32
N GLU A 253 2.07 -22.43 -11.91
CA GLU A 253 3.35 -23.12 -11.79
C GLU A 253 3.83 -23.20 -10.33
N MET A 254 3.68 -22.12 -9.55
CA MET A 254 4.05 -22.15 -8.13
C MET A 254 3.16 -23.10 -7.32
N LEU A 255 1.87 -23.17 -7.61
CA LEU A 255 0.95 -24.11 -6.97
C LEU A 255 1.34 -25.57 -7.26
N VAL A 256 1.76 -25.87 -8.49
CA VAL A 256 2.25 -27.20 -8.87
C VAL A 256 3.54 -27.54 -8.12
N ARG A 257 4.55 -26.66 -8.17
CA ARG A 257 5.85 -26.91 -7.54
C ARG A 257 5.79 -27.01 -6.01
N THR A 258 4.85 -26.33 -5.37
CA THR A 258 4.68 -26.35 -3.91
C THR A 258 3.76 -27.46 -3.39
N LYS A 259 3.12 -28.22 -4.29
CA LYS A 259 2.19 -29.30 -3.97
C LYS A 259 2.67 -30.28 -2.89
N PRO A 260 3.96 -30.71 -2.85
CA PRO A 260 4.46 -31.57 -1.78
C PRO A 260 4.32 -31.00 -0.36
N TYR A 261 4.28 -29.67 -0.23
CA TYR A 261 4.22 -28.95 1.05
C TYR A 261 2.79 -28.57 1.47
N HIS A 262 1.80 -28.66 0.55
CA HIS A 262 0.41 -28.25 0.80
C HIS A 262 -0.23 -28.84 2.07
N PRO A 263 -0.01 -30.12 2.46
CA PRO A 263 -0.63 -30.69 3.66
C PRO A 263 -0.26 -30.01 4.98
N GLN A 264 0.86 -29.29 5.02
CA GLN A 264 1.36 -28.60 6.22
C GLN A 264 1.39 -27.07 6.06
N SER A 265 1.01 -26.59 4.88
CA SER A 265 1.02 -25.16 4.52
C SER A 265 0.04 -24.34 5.35
N ILE A 266 0.39 -23.08 5.63
CA ILE A 266 -0.59 -22.12 6.17
C ILE A 266 -1.82 -21.97 5.26
N TRP A 267 -1.69 -22.25 3.98
CA TRP A 267 -2.74 -22.19 2.95
C TRP A 267 -3.57 -23.48 2.82
N LEU A 268 -3.36 -24.48 3.67
CA LEU A 268 -4.18 -25.69 3.67
C LEU A 268 -5.69 -25.43 3.61
N PRO A 269 -6.27 -24.47 4.36
CA PRO A 269 -7.70 -24.19 4.27
C PRO A 269 -8.14 -23.73 2.89
N MET A 270 -7.29 -22.97 2.17
CA MET A 270 -7.54 -22.58 0.78
C MET A 270 -7.53 -23.80 -0.15
N PHE A 271 -6.54 -24.70 -0.02
CA PHE A 271 -6.44 -25.93 -0.82
C PHE A 271 -7.57 -26.94 -0.55
N LEU A 272 -8.14 -26.93 0.66
CA LEU A 272 -9.32 -27.74 0.98
C LEU A 272 -10.60 -27.09 0.46
N SER A 273 -10.69 -25.76 0.53
CA SER A 273 -11.82 -25.01 -0.04
C SER A 273 -11.90 -25.20 -1.55
N SER A 274 -10.77 -25.26 -2.27
CA SER A 274 -10.74 -25.48 -3.73
C SER A 274 -11.40 -26.79 -4.18
N LYS A 275 -11.53 -27.78 -3.27
CA LYS A 275 -12.18 -29.07 -3.54
C LYS A 275 -13.68 -29.07 -3.28
N GLN A 276 -14.23 -28.01 -2.68
CA GLN A 276 -15.65 -27.92 -2.39
C GLN A 276 -16.44 -27.73 -3.70
N PRO A 277 -17.55 -28.45 -3.89
CA PRO A 277 -18.38 -28.30 -5.07
C PRO A 277 -19.02 -26.91 -5.10
N LEU A 278 -19.32 -26.44 -6.31
CA LEU A 278 -20.10 -25.22 -6.51
C LEU A 278 -21.42 -25.30 -5.72
N PRO A 279 -21.83 -24.22 -5.02
CA PRO A 279 -23.14 -24.12 -4.40
C PRO A 279 -24.22 -24.48 -5.39
N PHE A 280 -25.16 -25.32 -4.95
CA PHE A 280 -26.29 -25.67 -5.79
C PHE A 280 -27.14 -24.42 -6.05
N ALA A 281 -27.34 -24.13 -7.32
CA ALA A 281 -28.29 -23.16 -7.83
C ALA A 281 -28.76 -23.64 -9.20
N GLU A 282 -30.06 -23.48 -9.45
CA GLU A 282 -30.68 -23.82 -10.73
C GLU A 282 -30.14 -22.92 -11.85
N PRO A 283 -29.88 -23.45 -13.05
CA PRO A 283 -29.55 -22.65 -14.22
C PRO A 283 -30.66 -21.64 -14.52
N CYS A 284 -30.29 -20.38 -14.79
CA CYS A 284 -31.23 -19.32 -15.16
C CYS A 284 -31.22 -18.98 -16.67
N ASN A 285 -30.30 -19.57 -17.44
CA ASN A 285 -30.13 -19.38 -18.88
C ASN A 285 -29.36 -20.58 -19.49
N ASP A 286 -29.15 -20.55 -20.80
CA ASP A 286 -28.43 -21.52 -21.63
C ASP A 286 -27.14 -20.94 -22.26
N LEU A 287 -26.57 -19.91 -21.62
CA LEU A 287 -25.42 -19.17 -22.15
C LEU A 287 -24.16 -20.01 -22.24
N ASP A 288 -24.02 -21.05 -21.41
CA ASP A 288 -22.93 -22.03 -21.51
C ASP A 288 -22.90 -22.73 -22.88
N GLN A 289 -24.05 -23.20 -23.35
CA GLN A 289 -24.18 -23.88 -24.63
C GLN A 289 -23.94 -22.90 -25.78
N GLN A 290 -24.51 -21.70 -25.69
CA GLN A 290 -24.38 -20.66 -26.71
C GLN A 290 -22.92 -20.20 -26.87
N LEU A 291 -22.19 -20.00 -25.76
CA LEU A 291 -20.78 -19.66 -25.77
C LEU A 291 -19.91 -20.80 -26.29
N ALA A 292 -20.21 -22.05 -25.93
CA ALA A 292 -19.50 -23.21 -26.46
C ALA A 292 -19.65 -23.30 -28.00
N ILE A 293 -20.86 -23.13 -28.52
CA ILE A 293 -21.13 -23.09 -29.97
C ILE A 293 -20.37 -21.94 -30.62
N PHE A 294 -20.39 -20.75 -30.02
CA PHE A 294 -19.69 -19.57 -30.53
C PHE A 294 -18.16 -19.79 -30.61
N CYS A 295 -17.60 -20.52 -29.65
CA CYS A 295 -16.18 -20.87 -29.60
C CYS A 295 -15.83 -22.09 -30.47
N GLY A 296 -16.79 -22.67 -31.20
CA GLY A 296 -16.59 -23.88 -32.00
C GLY A 296 -16.24 -25.11 -31.17
N ILE A 297 -16.66 -25.15 -29.89
CA ILE A 297 -16.43 -26.27 -28.98
C ILE A 297 -17.51 -27.33 -29.23
N ASN A 298 -17.08 -28.56 -29.45
CA ASN A 298 -17.91 -29.74 -29.62
C ASN A 298 -17.53 -30.82 -28.58
N PRO A 299 -18.33 -31.90 -28.41
CA PRO A 299 -18.06 -32.93 -27.41
C PRO A 299 -16.72 -33.67 -27.56
N THR A 300 -16.07 -33.55 -28.73
CA THR A 300 -14.76 -34.15 -29.01
C THR A 300 -13.60 -33.16 -28.91
N SER A 301 -13.89 -31.88 -28.63
CA SER A 301 -12.88 -30.84 -28.48
C SER A 301 -12.07 -31.06 -27.21
N THR A 302 -10.78 -30.76 -27.28
CA THR A 302 -9.84 -30.80 -26.18
C THR A 302 -9.11 -29.47 -26.07
N ALA A 303 -8.41 -29.23 -24.96
CA ALA A 303 -7.56 -28.06 -24.79
C ALA A 303 -6.41 -27.97 -25.81
N ILE A 304 -6.05 -29.09 -26.45
CA ILE A 304 -4.97 -29.14 -27.42
C ILE A 304 -5.41 -28.53 -28.74
N ASP A 305 -6.55 -28.98 -29.29
CA ASP A 305 -7.10 -28.55 -30.57
C ASP A 305 -7.88 -27.23 -30.48
N ASN A 306 -8.54 -26.96 -29.35
CA ASN A 306 -9.31 -25.73 -29.15
C ASN A 306 -8.84 -24.99 -27.87
N PRO A 307 -8.22 -23.80 -28.00
CA PRO A 307 -7.66 -23.05 -26.88
C PRO A 307 -8.71 -22.46 -25.93
N TYR A 308 -10.00 -22.57 -26.26
CA TYR A 308 -11.11 -22.03 -25.46
C TYR A 308 -11.67 -23.04 -24.45
N VAL A 309 -11.34 -24.33 -24.59
CA VAL A 309 -11.95 -25.43 -23.81
C VAL A 309 -11.70 -25.26 -22.32
N ASP A 310 -10.46 -25.07 -21.88
CA ASP A 310 -10.11 -24.99 -20.46
C ASP A 310 -10.84 -23.85 -19.74
N LEU A 311 -10.87 -22.65 -20.34
CA LEU A 311 -11.60 -21.52 -19.77
C LEU A 311 -13.13 -21.77 -19.82
N MET A 312 -13.65 -22.29 -20.93
CA MET A 312 -15.08 -22.56 -21.07
C MET A 312 -15.56 -23.60 -20.05
N GLU A 313 -14.81 -24.66 -19.79
CA GLU A 313 -15.14 -25.67 -18.77
C GLU A 313 -15.29 -25.05 -17.37
N GLN A 314 -14.44 -24.08 -17.03
CA GLN A 314 -14.53 -23.37 -15.76
C GLN A 314 -15.68 -22.35 -15.75
N LEU A 315 -15.94 -21.68 -16.87
CA LEU A 315 -16.98 -20.64 -16.97
C LEU A 315 -18.39 -21.19 -17.12
N ALA A 316 -18.58 -22.33 -17.79
CA ALA A 316 -19.88 -22.93 -18.08
C ALA A 316 -20.82 -23.02 -16.86
N PRO A 317 -20.39 -23.56 -15.70
CA PRO A 317 -21.25 -23.58 -14.53
C PRO A 317 -21.52 -22.16 -13.96
N LEU A 318 -20.68 -21.17 -14.23
CA LEU A 318 -20.82 -19.84 -13.62
C LEU A 318 -21.77 -18.94 -14.41
N VAL A 319 -21.67 -18.96 -15.74
CA VAL A 319 -22.44 -18.06 -16.64
C VAL A 319 -23.94 -18.34 -16.64
N ILE A 320 -24.35 -19.56 -16.28
CA ILE A 320 -25.76 -19.97 -16.19
C ILE A 320 -26.42 -19.63 -14.87
N ARG A 321 -25.76 -18.88 -13.97
CA ARG A 321 -26.25 -18.59 -12.62
C ARG A 321 -26.33 -17.11 -12.36
N THR A 322 -27.23 -16.71 -11.48
CA THR A 322 -27.30 -15.32 -11.02
C THR A 322 -26.01 -14.93 -10.31
N HIS A 323 -25.30 -13.94 -10.83
CA HIS A 323 -23.99 -13.55 -10.32
C HIS A 323 -24.09 -13.02 -8.88
N GLY A 324 -23.13 -13.38 -8.04
CA GLY A 324 -23.10 -12.88 -6.66
C GLY A 324 -21.80 -13.19 -5.92
N PRO A 325 -21.58 -12.54 -4.76
CA PRO A 325 -20.34 -12.66 -3.99
C PRO A 325 -20.08 -14.09 -3.48
N GLN A 326 -21.11 -14.92 -3.36
CA GLN A 326 -20.98 -16.33 -2.98
C GLN A 326 -20.14 -17.13 -3.98
N TYR A 327 -20.02 -16.70 -5.24
CA TYR A 327 -19.24 -17.39 -6.27
C TYR A 327 -17.82 -16.83 -6.44
N MET A 328 -17.41 -15.84 -5.63
CA MET A 328 -16.12 -15.13 -5.75
C MET A 328 -14.93 -16.08 -5.90
N ARG A 329 -14.89 -17.15 -5.09
CA ARG A 329 -13.83 -18.16 -5.18
C ARG A 329 -13.76 -18.79 -6.58
N TRP A 330 -14.88 -19.25 -7.10
CA TRP A 330 -14.94 -19.92 -8.41
C TRP A 330 -14.64 -18.98 -9.56
N TYR A 331 -15.01 -17.70 -9.45
CA TYR A 331 -14.64 -16.72 -10.47
C TYR A 331 -13.12 -16.52 -10.52
N VAL A 332 -12.44 -16.53 -9.37
CA VAL A 332 -10.96 -16.48 -9.33
C VAL A 332 -10.36 -17.79 -9.86
N GLU A 333 -10.93 -18.94 -9.51
CA GLU A 333 -10.49 -20.25 -10.01
C GLU A 333 -10.66 -20.40 -11.53
N ALA A 334 -11.67 -19.75 -12.13
CA ALA A 334 -11.88 -19.78 -13.58
C ALA A 334 -10.70 -19.17 -14.36
N LEU A 335 -9.96 -18.23 -13.78
CA LEU A 335 -8.70 -17.75 -14.40
C LEU A 335 -7.62 -18.83 -14.51
N GLY A 336 -7.73 -19.92 -13.75
CA GLY A 336 -6.85 -21.09 -13.87
C GLY A 336 -6.98 -21.81 -15.22
N GLY A 337 -8.08 -21.61 -15.95
CA GLY A 337 -8.26 -22.12 -17.32
C GLY A 337 -7.61 -21.25 -18.40
N ILE A 338 -6.94 -20.15 -18.03
CA ILE A 338 -6.22 -19.28 -18.97
C ILE A 338 -4.76 -19.69 -19.04
N ASP A 339 -4.31 -20.10 -20.23
CA ASP A 339 -2.90 -20.37 -20.54
C ASP A 339 -2.27 -19.24 -21.37
N LEU A 340 -0.98 -19.39 -21.71
CA LEU A 340 -0.27 -18.40 -22.52
C LEU A 340 -0.85 -18.30 -23.93
N ARG A 341 -1.38 -19.41 -24.50
CA ARG A 341 -1.99 -19.41 -25.83
C ARG A 341 -3.25 -18.54 -25.83
N PHE A 342 -4.07 -18.62 -24.79
CA PHE A 342 -5.26 -17.80 -24.63
C PHE A 342 -4.92 -16.31 -24.44
N ILE A 343 -3.88 -15.98 -23.67
CA ILE A 343 -3.42 -14.58 -23.55
C ILE A 343 -2.95 -14.03 -24.90
N ASP A 344 -2.19 -14.81 -25.67
CA ASP A 344 -1.75 -14.39 -26.99
C ASP A 344 -2.94 -14.15 -27.95
N LEU A 345 -4.07 -14.84 -27.76
CA LEU A 345 -5.33 -14.58 -28.49
C LEU A 345 -6.00 -13.28 -28.03
N LEU A 346 -6.03 -13.01 -26.73
CA LEU A 346 -6.52 -11.73 -26.19
C LEU A 346 -5.72 -10.53 -26.71
N GLU A 347 -4.39 -10.65 -26.78
CA GLU A 347 -3.48 -9.62 -27.32
C GLU A 347 -3.69 -9.40 -28.83
N LYS A 348 -4.11 -10.44 -29.54
CA LYS A 348 -4.50 -10.37 -30.96
C LYS A 348 -5.96 -9.93 -31.17
N GLU A 349 -6.69 -9.64 -30.10
CA GLU A 349 -8.11 -9.29 -30.13
C GLU A 349 -8.98 -10.35 -30.85
N ASP A 350 -8.65 -11.62 -30.63
CA ASP A 350 -9.44 -12.75 -31.13
C ASP A 350 -10.86 -12.70 -30.55
N VAL A 351 -11.86 -12.87 -31.42
CA VAL A 351 -13.27 -12.61 -31.10
C VAL A 351 -13.83 -13.61 -30.05
N PRO A 352 -13.67 -14.94 -30.21
CA PRO A 352 -14.02 -15.91 -29.16
C PRO A 352 -13.29 -15.67 -27.83
N ALA A 353 -11.98 -15.41 -27.85
CA ALA A 353 -11.23 -15.17 -26.62
C ALA A 353 -11.75 -13.94 -25.86
N LEU A 354 -12.00 -12.84 -26.58
CA LEU A 354 -12.56 -11.62 -26.00
C LEU A 354 -13.97 -11.87 -25.44
N MET A 355 -14.81 -12.65 -26.12
CA MET A 355 -16.16 -13.00 -25.63
C MET A 355 -16.12 -13.70 -24.27
N LEU A 356 -15.34 -14.79 -24.17
CA LEU A 356 -15.24 -15.55 -22.93
C LEU A 356 -14.68 -14.69 -21.80
N PHE A 357 -13.67 -13.87 -22.09
CA PHE A 357 -13.10 -12.98 -21.10
C PHE A 357 -14.07 -11.88 -20.66
N ALA A 358 -14.92 -11.37 -21.56
CA ALA A 358 -15.93 -10.38 -21.23
C ALA A 358 -16.99 -10.93 -20.26
N HIS A 359 -17.42 -12.18 -20.44
CA HIS A 359 -18.33 -12.83 -19.49
C HIS A 359 -17.68 -13.06 -18.12
N TRP A 360 -16.42 -13.51 -18.09
CA TRP A 360 -15.68 -13.59 -16.84
C TRP A 360 -15.57 -12.23 -16.13
N ALA A 361 -15.23 -11.17 -16.88
CA ALA A 361 -15.11 -9.82 -16.34
C ALA A 361 -16.46 -9.27 -15.85
N ALA A 362 -17.56 -9.55 -16.56
CA ALA A 362 -18.91 -9.17 -16.15
C ALA A 362 -19.29 -9.82 -14.81
N MET A 363 -19.06 -11.13 -14.65
CA MET A 363 -19.28 -11.86 -13.40
C MET A 363 -18.45 -11.27 -12.25
N MET A 364 -17.15 -11.09 -12.46
CA MET A 364 -16.28 -10.52 -11.42
C MET A 364 -16.67 -9.08 -11.05
N SER A 365 -17.18 -8.30 -12.01
CA SER A 365 -17.61 -6.93 -11.75
C SER A 365 -18.83 -6.84 -10.82
N SER A 366 -19.65 -7.90 -10.73
CA SER A 366 -20.89 -7.91 -9.93
C SER A 366 -20.64 -8.03 -8.42
N ILE A 367 -19.44 -8.47 -8.02
CA ILE A 367 -19.09 -8.69 -6.60
C ILE A 367 -18.99 -7.35 -5.83
N GLY A 368 -18.68 -6.25 -6.53
CA GLY A 368 -18.55 -4.93 -5.90
C GLY A 368 -17.32 -4.77 -5.00
N ALA A 369 -16.43 -5.77 -4.94
CA ALA A 369 -15.25 -5.74 -4.08
C ALA A 369 -14.13 -4.88 -4.67
N TRP A 370 -13.61 -3.94 -3.89
CA TRP A 370 -12.30 -3.29 -4.11
C TRP A 370 -12.07 -2.59 -5.47
N GLY A 371 -12.99 -1.78 -5.99
CA GLY A 371 -12.76 -1.03 -7.24
C GLY A 371 -12.50 -1.92 -8.48
N THR A 372 -12.41 -3.25 -8.33
CA THR A 372 -12.26 -4.26 -9.37
C THR A 372 -13.40 -4.12 -10.37
N SER A 373 -14.60 -3.86 -9.86
CA SER A 373 -15.78 -3.56 -10.65
C SER A 373 -15.55 -2.44 -11.64
N ARG A 374 -14.88 -1.33 -11.28
CA ARG A 374 -14.70 -0.22 -12.22
C ARG A 374 -13.79 -0.60 -13.38
N ARG A 375 -12.67 -1.27 -13.08
CA ARG A 375 -11.73 -1.75 -14.10
C ARG A 375 -12.38 -2.81 -15.00
N LEU A 376 -13.00 -3.83 -14.41
CA LEU A 376 -13.64 -4.90 -15.16
C LEU A 376 -14.80 -4.40 -16.02
N LYS A 377 -15.56 -3.41 -15.54
CA LYS A 377 -16.58 -2.71 -16.35
C LYS A 377 -15.96 -1.97 -17.54
N LYS A 378 -14.81 -1.30 -17.35
CA LYS A 378 -14.06 -0.68 -18.46
C LYS A 378 -13.56 -1.73 -19.45
N ILE A 379 -13.10 -2.89 -18.98
CA ILE A 379 -12.69 -4.01 -19.83
C ILE A 379 -13.90 -4.50 -20.64
N CYS A 380 -15.03 -4.80 -20.00
CA CYS A 380 -16.27 -5.18 -20.69
C CYS A 380 -16.66 -4.13 -21.74
N TRP A 381 -16.67 -2.85 -21.37
CA TRP A 381 -16.97 -1.76 -22.29
C TRP A 381 -16.04 -1.77 -23.50
N ARG A 382 -14.73 -1.90 -23.29
CA ARG A 382 -13.75 -1.89 -24.35
C ARG A 382 -13.86 -3.11 -25.26
N ILE A 383 -14.09 -4.29 -24.68
CA ILE A 383 -14.32 -5.52 -25.44
C ILE A 383 -15.57 -5.36 -26.32
N CYS A 384 -16.69 -4.91 -25.75
CA CYS A 384 -17.91 -4.67 -26.52
C CYS A 384 -17.67 -3.70 -27.68
N GLN A 385 -16.90 -2.62 -27.48
CA GLN A 385 -16.54 -1.70 -28.57
C GLN A 385 -15.72 -2.35 -29.68
N ILE A 386 -14.77 -3.22 -29.34
CA ILE A 386 -13.94 -3.95 -30.31
C ILE A 386 -14.80 -4.97 -31.07
N MET A 387 -15.74 -5.62 -30.38
CA MET A 387 -16.53 -6.72 -30.91
C MET A 387 -17.75 -6.30 -31.74
N LEU A 388 -18.40 -5.18 -31.40
CA LEU A 388 -19.57 -4.67 -32.10
C LEU A 388 -19.42 -4.64 -33.65
N PRO A 389 -18.32 -4.14 -34.23
CA PRO A 389 -18.14 -4.16 -35.68
C PRO A 389 -17.66 -5.51 -36.26
N ARG A 390 -17.32 -6.50 -35.43
CA ARG A 390 -16.72 -7.78 -35.83
C ARG A 390 -17.66 -8.98 -35.68
N ILE A 391 -18.71 -8.86 -34.86
CA ILE A 391 -19.66 -9.93 -34.57
C ILE A 391 -20.87 -9.88 -35.51
N LYS A 392 -21.45 -11.03 -35.84
CA LYS A 392 -22.66 -11.08 -36.68
C LYS A 392 -23.87 -10.57 -35.89
N ALA A 393 -24.83 -9.99 -36.61
CA ALA A 393 -26.08 -9.51 -36.00
C ALA A 393 -26.83 -10.63 -35.22
N SER A 394 -26.79 -11.86 -35.71
CA SER A 394 -27.40 -13.02 -35.06
C SER A 394 -26.72 -13.44 -33.75
N GLU A 395 -25.49 -12.99 -33.48
CA GLU A 395 -24.67 -13.38 -32.33
C GLU A 395 -24.52 -12.22 -31.32
N LEU A 396 -25.09 -11.04 -31.60
CA LEU A 396 -24.98 -9.84 -30.77
C LEU A 396 -25.52 -10.01 -29.34
N TYR A 397 -26.56 -10.84 -29.17
CA TYR A 397 -27.18 -11.10 -27.87
C TYR A 397 -26.18 -11.67 -26.84
N LEU A 398 -25.10 -12.31 -27.29
CA LEU A 398 -24.03 -12.80 -26.41
C LEU A 398 -23.33 -11.65 -25.66
N LEU A 399 -23.35 -10.44 -26.21
CA LEU A 399 -22.76 -9.26 -25.57
C LEU A 399 -23.69 -8.59 -24.55
N ASP A 400 -24.94 -9.03 -24.37
CA ASP A 400 -25.91 -8.38 -23.47
C ASP A 400 -25.40 -8.33 -22.03
N VAL A 401 -24.92 -9.46 -21.50
CA VAL A 401 -24.40 -9.55 -20.12
C VAL A 401 -23.14 -8.68 -19.93
N PRO A 402 -22.11 -8.73 -20.81
CA PRO A 402 -20.98 -7.80 -20.74
C PRO A 402 -21.36 -6.33 -20.88
N ALA A 403 -22.29 -5.99 -21.77
CA ALA A 403 -22.72 -4.61 -22.00
C ALA A 403 -23.50 -4.05 -20.80
N GLU A 404 -24.40 -4.84 -20.23
CA GLU A 404 -25.14 -4.49 -19.00
C GLU A 404 -24.16 -4.24 -17.84
N ALA A 405 -23.19 -5.13 -17.65
CA ALA A 405 -22.16 -4.96 -16.63
C ALA A 405 -21.39 -3.64 -16.82
N ALA A 406 -21.03 -3.31 -18.06
CA ALA A 406 -20.37 -2.06 -18.44
C ALA A 406 -21.26 -0.80 -18.31
N GLY A 407 -22.57 -0.95 -18.12
CA GLY A 407 -23.50 0.15 -17.88
C GLY A 407 -24.05 0.81 -19.16
N PHE A 408 -24.10 0.10 -20.29
CA PHE A 408 -24.80 0.59 -21.49
C PHE A 408 -25.62 -0.53 -22.15
N SER A 409 -26.75 -0.16 -22.75
CA SER A 409 -27.61 -1.11 -23.48
C SER A 409 -27.24 -1.12 -24.96
N LEU A 410 -27.12 -2.32 -25.54
CA LEU A 410 -26.87 -2.51 -26.96
C LEU A 410 -28.06 -2.03 -27.82
N ASN A 411 -29.28 -2.09 -27.28
CA ASN A 411 -30.51 -1.65 -27.96
C ASN A 411 -30.54 -0.14 -28.27
N LEU A 412 -29.85 0.69 -27.48
CA LEU A 412 -29.80 2.15 -27.67
C LEU A 412 -28.89 2.59 -28.84
N ARG A 413 -28.02 1.72 -29.38
CA ARG A 413 -27.21 2.04 -30.58
C ARG A 413 -27.99 1.83 -31.88
N PHE A 414 -28.92 0.89 -31.91
CA PHE A 414 -29.69 0.56 -33.11
C PHE A 414 -30.71 1.65 -33.47
N GLU A 415 -31.24 2.39 -32.49
CA GLU A 415 -32.11 3.55 -32.77
C GLU A 415 -31.34 4.71 -33.44
N ILE A 416 -30.03 4.83 -33.23
CA ILE A 416 -29.22 5.91 -33.82
C ILE A 416 -28.69 5.54 -35.21
N GLU A 417 -28.44 4.26 -35.49
CA GLU A 417 -27.97 3.78 -36.80
C GLU A 417 -29.11 3.47 -37.80
N GLN A 418 -30.37 3.43 -37.37
CA GLN A 418 -31.54 3.34 -38.27
C GLN A 418 -32.10 4.71 -38.70
N ASP A 419 -31.66 5.80 -38.07
CA ASP A 419 -32.07 7.18 -38.35
C ASP A 419 -31.04 7.98 -39.19
N ILE A 420 -30.03 7.31 -39.77
CA ILE A 420 -29.04 7.86 -40.73
C ILE A 420 -29.09 7.04 -42.02
#